data_AF-A0A095XN66-F1
#
_entry.id   AF-A0A095XN66-F1
#
_cell.length_a   1.000
_cell.length_b   1.000
_cell.length_c   1.000
_cell.angle_alpha   90.00
_cell.angle_beta   90.00
_cell.angle_gamma   90.00
#
_symmetry.space_group_name_H-M   'P 1'
#
loop_
_entity.id
_entity.type
_entity.pdbx_description
1 polymer ?
#
loop_
_entity_poly.entity_id
_entity_poly.type
_entity_poly.pdbx_seq_one_letter_code
_entity_poly.pdbx_strand_id
1 'polypeptide(L)'
;MDNSYKFFSNRDCKYFPCHKTSRPEDFNCLFCYCPLYTLGDKCGGNFKYRENGIKDCTDCSLPHKVESYEYIIGKFSQLAELAKKSAY
;
A
#
# COMPACT_ATOMS: atom_id res chain seq x y z
N MET A 1 2.32 18.30 14.60
CA MET A 1 2.69 17.69 13.31
C MET A 1 1.60 18.04 12.32
N ASP A 2 1.87 18.99 11.44
CA ASP A 2 1.01 19.23 10.29
C ASP A 2 1.10 17.96 9.41
N ASN A 3 -0.04 17.31 9.12
CA ASN A 3 -0.17 16.04 8.38
C ASN A 3 -0.15 14.71 9.19
N SER A 4 -0.58 14.70 10.45
CA SER A 4 -0.74 13.45 11.23
C SER A 4 -1.65 12.39 10.56
N TYR A 5 -2.56 12.78 9.66
CA TYR A 5 -3.44 11.86 8.94
C TYR A 5 -2.78 11.17 7.74
N LYS A 6 -1.64 11.69 7.24
CA LYS A 6 -0.93 11.15 6.08
C LYS A 6 0.16 10.15 6.45
N PHE A 7 0.56 10.16 7.71
CA PHE A 7 1.70 9.40 8.20
C PHE A 7 1.42 8.80 9.57
N PHE A 8 1.69 7.52 9.68
CA PHE A 8 1.67 6.78 10.94
C PHE A 8 2.83 5.79 10.91
N SER A 9 3.55 5.59 12.00
CA SER A 9 4.63 4.60 12.06
C SER A 9 4.51 3.77 13.33
N ASN A 10 4.20 2.49 13.18
CA ASN A 10 4.06 1.56 14.31
C ASN A 10 5.39 0.87 14.61
N ARG A 11 6.33 1.58 15.23
CA ARG A 11 7.67 1.08 15.54
C ARG A 11 7.69 -0.10 16.52
N ASP A 12 6.66 -0.23 17.35
CA ASP A 12 6.54 -1.33 18.32
C ASP A 12 5.93 -2.61 17.71
N CYS A 13 5.54 -2.56 16.43
CA CYS A 13 5.08 -3.76 15.73
C CYS A 13 6.21 -4.79 15.62
N LYS A 14 5.95 -6.05 15.98
CA LYS A 14 6.92 -7.16 15.87
C LYS A 14 7.44 -7.41 14.45
N TYR A 15 6.77 -6.86 13.44
CA TYR A 15 7.16 -6.96 12.04
C TYR A 15 7.88 -5.71 11.53
N PHE A 16 8.10 -4.68 12.35
CA PHE A 16 8.71 -3.44 11.89
C PHE A 16 10.25 -3.56 11.78
N PRO A 17 10.87 -3.09 10.67
CA PRO A 17 10.23 -2.68 9.42
C PRO A 17 9.82 -3.91 8.62
N CYS A 18 8.59 -3.93 8.10
CA CYS A 18 8.08 -5.11 7.38
C CYS A 18 8.66 -5.24 5.97
N HIS A 19 9.21 -4.16 5.44
CA HIS A 19 9.97 -4.12 4.19
C HIS A 19 11.34 -3.50 4.46
N LYS A 20 12.36 -3.94 3.72
CA LYS A 20 13.72 -3.42 3.87
C LYS A 20 13.73 -1.90 3.63
N THR A 21 14.32 -1.15 4.55
CA THR A 21 14.51 0.30 4.47
C THR A 21 15.81 0.70 5.16
N SER A 22 16.46 1.75 4.66
CA SER A 22 17.57 2.44 5.35
C SER A 22 17.10 3.67 6.13
N ARG A 23 15.82 4.06 5.98
CA ARG A 23 15.21 5.24 6.61
C ARG A 23 13.94 4.84 7.38
N PRO A 24 14.08 4.20 8.56
CA PRO A 24 12.94 3.77 9.38
C PRO A 24 12.07 4.94 9.91
N GLU A 25 12.60 6.15 9.94
CA GLU A 25 11.89 7.40 10.24
C GLU A 25 10.85 7.79 9.19
N ASP A 26 11.07 7.41 7.94
CA ASP A 26 10.13 7.66 6.84
C ASP A 26 9.17 6.48 6.60
N PHE A 27 9.30 5.41 7.40
CA PHE A 27 8.56 4.18 7.18
C PHE A 27 7.10 4.34 7.63
N ASN A 28 6.21 4.46 6.65
CA ASN A 28 4.79 4.67 6.85
C ASN A 28 4.05 3.34 7.03
N CYS A 29 3.30 3.18 8.11
CA CYS A 29 2.47 2.04 8.42
C CYS A 29 0.98 2.27 8.11
N LEU A 30 0.60 3.48 7.68
CA LEU A 30 -0.79 3.85 7.42
C LEU A 30 -1.51 2.89 6.47
N PHE A 31 -0.81 2.38 5.46
CA PHE A 31 -1.34 1.44 4.47
C PHE A 31 -0.60 0.09 4.49
N CYS A 32 -0.17 -0.38 5.68
CA CYS A 32 0.47 -1.69 5.85
C CYS A 32 -0.27 -2.81 5.10
N TYR A 33 -1.60 -2.77 5.12
CA TYR A 33 -2.44 -3.52 4.19
C TYR A 33 -2.68 -2.67 2.95
N CYS A 34 -1.97 -2.96 1.86
CA CYS A 34 -2.03 -2.15 0.64
C CYS A 34 -3.45 -2.22 0.04
N PRO A 35 -4.21 -1.11 0.04
CA PRO A 35 -5.57 -1.12 -0.51
C PRO A 35 -5.55 -1.31 -2.03
N LEU A 36 -4.41 -1.05 -2.69
CA LEU A 36 -4.27 -1.17 -4.14
C LEU A 36 -4.07 -2.61 -4.64
N TYR A 37 -4.03 -3.61 -3.75
CA TYR A 37 -3.86 -5.01 -4.14
C TYR A 37 -4.92 -5.44 -5.15
N THR A 38 -6.18 -5.05 -4.93
CA THR A 38 -7.35 -5.39 -5.76
C THR A 38 -7.34 -4.74 -7.15
N LEU A 39 -6.52 -3.71 -7.38
CA LEU A 39 -6.32 -3.14 -8.71
C LEU A 39 -5.46 -4.02 -9.62
N GLY A 40 -4.96 -5.16 -9.14
CA GLY A 40 -4.13 -6.05 -9.94
C GLY A 40 -2.87 -5.35 -10.44
N ASP A 41 -2.63 -5.41 -11.74
CA ASP A 41 -1.48 -4.78 -12.40
C ASP A 41 -1.57 -3.25 -12.53
N LYS A 42 -2.77 -2.68 -12.37
CA LYS A 42 -3.02 -1.23 -12.44
C LYS A 42 -2.61 -0.47 -11.17
N CYS A 43 -2.11 -1.18 -10.16
CA CYS A 43 -1.73 -0.59 -8.87
C CYS A 43 -0.43 0.24 -8.92
N GLY A 44 0.40 0.08 -9.96
CA GLY A 44 1.68 0.78 -10.14
C GLY A 44 2.74 0.52 -9.06
N GLY A 45 2.60 -0.58 -8.30
CA GLY A 45 3.57 -1.03 -7.31
C GLY A 45 4.61 -1.99 -7.88
N ASN A 46 5.66 -2.27 -7.11
CA ASN A 46 6.68 -3.26 -7.46
C ASN A 46 6.24 -4.67 -7.04
N PHE A 47 5.40 -5.31 -7.84
CA PHE A 47 4.89 -6.67 -7.59
C PHE A 47 5.34 -7.63 -8.69
N LYS A 48 5.17 -8.93 -8.42
CA LYS A 48 5.29 -10.02 -9.40
C LYS A 48 4.09 -10.94 -9.28
N TYR A 49 3.71 -11.63 -10.36
CA TYR A 49 2.75 -12.71 -10.28
C TYR A 49 3.50 -14.04 -10.16
N ARG A 50 3.05 -14.89 -9.23
CA ARG A 50 3.50 -16.27 -9.12
C ARG A 50 2.87 -17.11 -10.24
N GLU A 51 3.41 -18.31 -10.48
CA GLU A 51 2.90 -19.24 -11.51
C GLU A 51 1.41 -19.54 -11.36
N ASN A 52 0.89 -19.54 -10.14
CA ASN A 52 -0.52 -19.77 -9.84
C ASN A 52 -1.41 -18.52 -9.97
N GLY A 53 -0.89 -17.41 -10.51
CA GLY A 53 -1.64 -16.16 -10.70
C GLY A 53 -1.81 -15.32 -9.43
N ILE A 54 -1.25 -15.73 -8.29
CA ILE A 54 -1.29 -14.91 -7.06
C ILE A 54 -0.28 -13.76 -7.18
N LYS A 55 -0.76 -12.55 -6.89
CA LYS A 55 0.06 -11.35 -6.85
C LYS A 55 0.93 -11.34 -5.59
N ASP A 56 2.24 -11.25 -5.76
CA ASP A 56 3.24 -11.18 -4.71
C ASP A 56 3.82 -9.78 -4.61
N CYS A 57 3.60 -9.14 -3.46
CA CYS A 57 4.03 -7.77 -3.17
C CYS A 57 5.18 -7.71 -2.15
N THR A 58 5.84 -8.83 -1.84
CA THR A 58 6.90 -8.90 -0.80
C THR A 58 8.03 -7.89 -1.02
N ASP A 59 8.30 -7.52 -2.28
CA ASP A 59 9.34 -6.56 -2.66
C ASP A 59 8.78 -5.14 -2.90
N CYS A 60 7.51 -4.89 -2.56
CA CYS A 60 6.82 -3.63 -2.80
C CYS A 60 6.81 -2.72 -1.57
N SER A 61 7.63 -1.68 -1.57
CA SER A 61 7.63 -0.65 -0.52
C SER A 61 6.65 0.50 -0.78
N LEU A 62 5.82 0.42 -1.84
CA LEU A 62 4.91 1.50 -2.22
C LEU A 62 4.06 2.00 -1.04
N PRO A 63 3.39 1.20 -0.21
CA PRO A 63 2.58 1.73 0.90
C PRO A 63 3.40 2.29 2.07
N HIS A 64 4.73 2.10 2.08
CA HIS A 64 5.59 2.36 3.22
C HIS A 64 6.45 3.61 3.12
N LYS A 65 6.16 4.50 2.15
CA LYS A 65 6.86 5.79 2.00
C LYS A 65 5.98 6.93 2.49
N VAL A 66 6.61 8.02 2.93
CA VAL A 66 5.91 9.22 3.40
C VAL A 66 5.11 9.88 2.27
N GLU A 67 5.58 9.80 1.03
CA GLU A 67 4.94 10.40 -0.15
C GLU A 67 3.75 9.57 -0.67
N SER A 68 3.56 8.35 -0.17
CA SER A 68 2.61 7.39 -0.75
C SER A 68 1.15 7.72 -0.50
N TYR A 69 0.86 8.59 0.47
CA TYR A 69 -0.51 8.97 0.81
C TYR A 69 -1.27 9.50 -0.42
N GLU A 70 -0.71 10.49 -1.11
CA GLU A 70 -1.38 11.11 -2.26
C GLU A 70 -1.57 10.11 -3.41
N TYR A 71 -0.58 9.24 -3.63
CA TYR A 71 -0.68 8.19 -4.65
C TYR A 71 -1.83 7.21 -4.35
N ILE A 72 -1.90 6.71 -3.12
CA ILE A 72 -2.88 5.71 -2.71
C ILE A 72 -4.29 6.30 -2.72
N ILE A 73 -4.47 7.50 -2.14
CA ILE A 73 -5.76 8.19 -2.14
C ILE A 73 -6.20 8.55 -3.56
N GLY A 74 -5.28 8.97 -4.43
CA GLY A 74 -5.58 9.25 -5.84
C GLY A 74 -6.10 8.05 -6.65
N LYS A 75 -5.86 6.81 -6.17
CA LYS A 75 -6.38 5.57 -6.76
C LYS A 75 -7.73 5.13 -6.18
N PHE A 76 -8.24 5.82 -5.16
CA PHE A 76 -9.43 5.38 -4.44
C PHE A 76 -10.70 5.37 -5.31
N SER A 77 -10.81 6.26 -6.31
CA SER A 77 -11.91 6.21 -7.27
C SER A 77 -11.97 4.88 -8.02
N GLN A 78 -10.82 4.34 -8.43
CA GLN A 78 -10.74 3.03 -9.11
C GLN A 78 -11.12 1.88 -8.18
N LEU A 79 -10.73 1.97 -6.90
CA LEU A 79 -11.14 1.00 -5.88
C LEU A 79 -12.65 1.06 -5.63
N ALA A 80 -13.21 2.27 -5.55
CA ALA A 80 -14.64 2.48 -5.33
C ALA A 80 -15.48 1.90 -6.49
N GLU A 81 -15.00 2.01 -7.73
CA GLU A 81 -15.64 1.35 -8.88
C GLU A 81 -15.73 -0.17 -8.71
N LEU A 82 -14.68 -0.83 -8.21
CA LEU A 82 -14.70 -2.28 -7.94
C LEU A 82 -15.68 -2.67 -6.83
N ALA A 83 -15.96 -1.75 -5.90
CA ALA A 83 -16.89 -1.97 -4.80
C ALA A 83 -18.36 -1.69 -5.15
N LYS A 84 -18.64 -1.13 -6.34
CA LYS A 84 -20.02 -0.91 -6.78
C LYS A 84 -20.74 -2.25 -6.90
N LYS A 85 -22.01 -2.25 -6.49
CA LYS A 85 -22.91 -3.40 -6.62
C LYS A 85 -22.90 -3.86 -8.08
N SER A 86 -22.61 -5.13 -8.33
CA SER A 86 -22.84 -5.73 -9.65
C SER A 86 -24.32 -5.60 -9.97
N ALA A 87 -24.65 -4.95 -11.08
CA ALA A 87 -26.01 -4.97 -11.61
C ALA A 87 -26.33 -6.43 -11.97
N TYR A 88 -27.26 -7.02 -11.23
CA TYR A 88 -27.94 -8.26 -11.60
C TYR A 88 -29.12 -7.92 -12.50
#